data_AF-A0AAW8FCF3-F1
#
_entry.id   AF-A0AAW8FCF3-F1
#
_cell.length_a   1.000
_cell.length_b   1.000
_cell.length_c   1.000
_cell.angle_alpha   90.00
_cell.angle_beta   90.00
_cell.angle_gamma   90.00
#
_symmetry.space_group_name_H-M   'P 1'
#
loop_
_entity.id
_entity.type
_entity.pdbx_description
1 polymer ?
#
loop_
_entity_poly.entity_id
_entity_poly.type
_entity_poly.pdbx_seq_one_letter_code
_entity_poly.pdbx_strand_id
1 'polypeptide(L)'
;MSKKVGSWQAVGALVAHYRKHARLTQEQFAEAASVHVDTVGSIEQGRLALQPDRAEQFDELLGTKGALALLVERMPVREKVVQFAQSLVDHEQEAVSLLSYETQLVPGLLQTKDYCRATFDSRYPALGTEHSAAAGRQP
;
A
#
# COMPACT_ATOMS: atom_id res chain seq x y z
N MET A 1 28.41 -6.70 -7.40
CA MET A 1 27.06 -7.30 -7.32
C MET A 1 26.06 -6.19 -7.63
N SER A 2 25.35 -6.26 -8.76
CA SER A 2 24.36 -5.23 -9.13
C SER A 2 23.23 -5.24 -8.10
N LYS A 3 22.98 -4.11 -7.45
CA LYS A 3 21.90 -3.98 -6.46
C LYS A 3 20.58 -4.08 -7.22
N LYS A 4 19.79 -5.14 -6.98
CA LYS A 4 18.44 -5.25 -7.54
C LYS A 4 17.62 -4.05 -7.03
N VAL A 5 17.24 -3.17 -7.94
CA VAL A 5 16.33 -2.06 -7.65
C VAL A 5 14.92 -2.65 -7.50
N GLY A 6 14.24 -2.36 -6.40
CA GLY A 6 12.86 -2.82 -6.21
C GLY A 6 11.92 -2.20 -7.24
N SER A 7 10.88 -2.93 -7.65
CA SER A 7 9.94 -2.48 -8.68
C SER A 7 9.37 -1.08 -8.36
N TRP A 8 8.98 -0.84 -7.11
CA TRP A 8 8.52 0.48 -6.65
C TRP A 8 9.60 1.56 -6.58
N GLN A 9 10.87 1.21 -6.38
CA GLN A 9 11.97 2.16 -6.48
C GLN A 9 12.17 2.63 -7.92
N ALA A 10 11.93 1.76 -8.91
CA ALA A 10 11.97 2.15 -10.32
C ALA A 10 10.81 3.09 -10.68
N VAL A 11 9.58 2.80 -10.21
CA VAL A 11 8.43 3.73 -10.38
C VAL A 11 8.72 5.08 -9.72
N GLY A 12 9.18 5.07 -8.47
CA GLY A 12 9.53 6.28 -7.74
C GLY A 12 10.60 7.12 -8.44
N ALA A 13 11.63 6.48 -8.99
CA ALA A 13 12.66 7.15 -9.77
C ALA A 13 12.10 7.79 -11.05
N LEU A 14 11.13 7.16 -11.73
CA LEU A 14 10.46 7.72 -12.89
C LEU A 14 9.58 8.93 -12.51
N VAL A 15 8.83 8.87 -11.42
CA VAL A 15 8.08 10.03 -10.90
C VAL A 15 9.03 11.20 -10.63
N ALA A 16 10.15 10.94 -9.95
CA ALA A 16 11.16 11.96 -9.68
C ALA A 16 11.79 12.53 -10.96
N HIS A 17 12.01 11.68 -11.97
CA HIS A 17 12.53 12.08 -13.26
C HIS A 17 11.56 13.03 -13.98
N TYR A 18 10.29 12.67 -14.08
CA TYR A 18 9.29 13.49 -14.76
C TYR A 18 8.99 14.79 -14.01
N ARG A 19 8.96 14.77 -12.67
CA ARG A 19 8.85 16.00 -11.87
C ARG A 19 10.00 16.97 -12.15
N LYS A 20 11.24 16.46 -12.18
CA LYS A 20 12.41 17.29 -12.52
C LYS A 20 12.34 17.82 -13.94
N HIS A 21 11.85 17.03 -14.88
CA HIS A 21 11.63 17.46 -16.26
C HIS A 21 10.56 18.57 -16.36
N ALA A 22 9.51 18.49 -15.55
CA ALA A 22 8.50 19.53 -15.37
C ALA A 22 8.99 20.75 -14.55
N ARG A 23 10.24 20.71 -14.05
CA ARG A 23 10.88 21.77 -13.25
C ARG A 23 10.16 22.12 -11.94
N LEU A 24 9.45 21.16 -11.36
CA LEU A 24 8.75 21.32 -10.10
C LEU A 24 9.64 20.86 -8.93
N THR A 25 9.62 21.58 -7.80
CA THR A 25 10.15 21.04 -6.53
C THR A 25 9.20 19.98 -5.96
N GLN A 26 9.62 19.24 -4.93
CA GLN A 26 8.73 18.27 -4.29
C GLN A 26 7.54 18.98 -3.63
N GLU A 27 7.74 20.17 -3.06
CA GLU A 27 6.70 21.00 -2.44
C GLU A 27 5.68 21.46 -3.46
N GLN A 28 6.13 22.02 -4.60
CA GLN A 28 5.25 22.49 -5.66
C GLN A 28 4.43 21.35 -6.27
N PHE A 29 5.06 20.20 -6.48
CA PHE A 29 4.36 19.02 -6.98
C PHE A 29 3.37 18.47 -5.95
N ALA A 30 3.73 18.46 -4.66
CA ALA A 30 2.86 18.03 -3.59
C ALA A 30 1.62 18.92 -3.47
N GLU A 31 1.79 20.24 -3.58
CA GLU A 31 0.71 21.22 -3.62
C GLU A 31 -0.22 20.97 -4.81
N ALA A 32 0.31 20.84 -6.02
CA ALA A 32 -0.46 20.55 -7.22
C ALA A 32 -1.22 19.21 -7.14
N ALA A 33 -0.61 18.20 -6.53
CA ALA A 33 -1.20 16.88 -6.33
C ALA A 33 -2.16 16.79 -5.12
N SER A 34 -2.26 17.85 -4.30
CA SER A 34 -2.99 17.86 -3.03
C SER A 34 -2.56 16.72 -2.08
N VAL A 35 -1.25 16.56 -1.89
CA VAL A 35 -0.64 15.61 -0.94
C VAL A 35 0.43 16.30 -0.09
N HIS A 36 0.89 15.64 0.98
CA HIS A 36 2.02 16.15 1.74
C HIS A 36 3.35 15.93 0.99
N VAL A 37 4.31 16.84 1.19
CA VAL A 37 5.65 16.73 0.58
C VAL A 37 6.35 15.41 0.96
N ASP A 38 6.16 14.93 2.19
CA ASP A 38 6.68 13.64 2.65
C ASP A 38 6.10 12.45 1.89
N THR A 39 4.85 12.56 1.41
CA THR A 39 4.20 11.55 0.57
C THR A 39 4.92 11.47 -0.77
N VAL A 40 5.20 12.61 -1.40
CA VAL A 40 5.99 12.67 -2.65
C VAL A 40 7.36 12.06 -2.43
N GLY A 41 8.10 12.47 -1.40
CA GLY A 41 9.41 11.92 -1.10
C GLY A 41 9.40 10.40 -0.85
N SER A 42 8.37 9.90 -0.16
CA SER A 42 8.20 8.46 0.09
C SER A 42 7.88 7.67 -1.17
N ILE A 43 7.10 8.23 -2.09
CA ILE A 43 6.82 7.65 -3.41
C ILE A 43 8.11 7.64 -4.26
N GLU A 44 8.81 8.76 -4.35
CA GLU A 44 10.04 8.88 -5.15
C GLU A 44 11.15 7.91 -4.69
N GLN A 45 11.21 7.63 -3.39
CA GLN A 45 12.14 6.66 -2.81
C GLN A 45 11.67 5.20 -2.93
N GLY A 46 10.45 4.96 -3.43
CA GLY A 46 9.84 3.64 -3.51
C GLY A 46 9.44 3.04 -2.16
N ARG A 47 9.34 3.85 -1.09
CA ARG A 47 8.86 3.42 0.23
C ARG A 47 7.34 3.34 0.30
N LEU A 48 6.66 4.16 -0.48
CA LEU A 48 5.21 4.15 -0.64
C LEU A 48 4.85 3.78 -2.08
N ALA A 49 4.02 2.76 -2.25
CA ALA A 49 3.51 2.35 -3.56
C ALA A 49 2.62 3.44 -4.16
N LEU A 50 2.83 3.76 -5.44
CA LEU A 50 1.99 4.69 -6.19
C LEU A 50 0.66 3.99 -6.53
N GLN A 51 -0.46 4.55 -6.06
CA GLN A 51 -1.78 4.01 -6.33
C GLN A 51 -2.23 4.32 -7.77
N PRO A 52 -3.10 3.50 -8.39
CA PRO A 52 -3.52 3.70 -9.78
C PRO A 52 -4.16 5.05 -10.06
N ASP A 53 -5.08 5.49 -9.20
CA ASP A 53 -5.75 6.80 -9.24
C ASP A 53 -4.74 7.96 -9.17
N ARG A 54 -3.71 7.80 -8.33
CA ARG A 54 -2.62 8.79 -8.20
C ARG A 54 -1.68 8.76 -9.37
N ALA A 55 -1.46 7.60 -10.00
CA ALA A 55 -0.65 7.50 -11.19
C ALA A 55 -1.27 8.28 -12.36
N GLU A 56 -2.58 8.15 -12.56
CA GLU A 56 -3.34 8.93 -13.55
C GLU A 56 -3.27 10.44 -13.28
N GLN A 57 -3.52 10.84 -12.03
CA GLN A 57 -3.39 12.25 -11.62
C GLN A 57 -1.98 12.80 -11.87
N PHE A 58 -0.95 12.00 -11.55
CA PHE A 58 0.44 12.40 -11.75
C PHE A 58 0.78 12.49 -13.24
N ASP A 59 0.20 11.61 -14.07
CA ASP A 59 0.36 11.68 -15.52
C ASP A 59 -0.16 12.99 -16.11
N GLU A 60 -1.29 13.49 -15.60
CA GLU A 60 -1.86 14.77 -16.00
C GLU A 60 -0.98 15.94 -15.56
N LEU A 61 -0.58 15.96 -14.27
CA LEU A 61 0.23 17.04 -13.70
C LEU A 61 1.64 17.14 -14.29
N LEU A 62 2.24 15.99 -14.63
CA LEU A 62 3.61 15.91 -15.14
C LEU A 62 3.67 15.83 -16.67
N GLY A 63 2.52 15.70 -17.35
CA GLY A 63 2.44 15.62 -18.80
C GLY A 63 3.03 14.34 -19.39
N THR A 64 2.95 13.22 -18.67
CA THR A 64 3.62 11.95 -19.02
C THR A 64 2.77 11.01 -19.87
N LYS A 65 1.58 11.47 -20.28
CA LYS A 65 0.71 10.83 -21.29
C LYS A 65 0.34 9.37 -20.95
N GLY A 66 0.08 9.09 -19.67
CA GLY A 66 -0.36 7.77 -19.20
C GLY A 66 0.79 6.79 -18.92
N ALA A 67 2.05 7.23 -18.98
CA ALA A 67 3.20 6.36 -18.76
C ALA A 67 3.24 5.81 -17.32
N LEU A 68 2.87 6.63 -16.32
CA LEU A 68 2.87 6.21 -14.93
C LEU A 68 1.70 5.26 -14.62
N ALA A 69 0.50 5.58 -15.12
CA ALA A 69 -0.69 4.75 -15.00
C ALA A 69 -0.48 3.37 -15.64
N LEU A 70 0.04 3.33 -16.88
CA LEU A 70 0.36 2.08 -17.57
C LEU A 70 1.39 1.24 -16.78
N LEU A 71 2.40 1.89 -16.19
CA LEU A 71 3.41 1.19 -15.40
C LEU A 71 2.82 0.57 -14.12
N VAL A 72 1.97 1.30 -13.41
CA VAL A 72 1.29 0.81 -12.20
C VAL A 72 0.27 -0.28 -12.53
N GLU A 73 -0.44 -0.15 -13.64
CA GLU A 73 -1.37 -1.18 -14.15
C GLU A 73 -0.62 -2.49 -14.42
N ARG A 74 0.51 -2.42 -15.14
CA ARG A 74 1.33 -3.57 -15.54
C ARG A 74 2.17 -4.16 -14.40
N MET A 75 2.19 -3.53 -13.24
CA MET A 75 2.92 -4.01 -12.08
C MET A 75 2.37 -5.38 -11.63
N PRO A 76 3.23 -6.41 -11.42
CA PRO A 76 2.80 -7.72 -10.96
C PRO A 76 1.99 -7.65 -9.66
N VAL A 77 0.96 -8.48 -9.52
CA VAL A 77 0.11 -8.53 -8.31
C VAL A 77 0.95 -8.72 -7.05
N ARG A 78 1.97 -9.60 -7.12
CA ARG A 78 2.91 -9.87 -6.03
C ARG A 78 3.59 -8.60 -5.48
N GLU A 79 3.91 -7.64 -6.34
CA GLU A 79 4.55 -6.38 -5.95
C GLU A 79 3.57 -5.41 -5.29
N LYS A 80 2.26 -5.60 -5.50
CA LYS A 80 1.19 -4.82 -4.84
C LYS A 80 0.82 -5.39 -3.46
N VAL A 81 1.32 -6.59 -3.13
CA VAL A 81 1.00 -7.32 -1.90
C VAL A 81 2.06 -7.10 -0.84
N VAL A 82 1.63 -6.93 0.41
CA VAL A 82 2.52 -6.78 1.57
C VAL A 82 3.46 -7.97 1.69
N GLN A 83 4.72 -7.72 2.06
CA GLN A 83 5.80 -8.71 1.98
C GLN A 83 5.46 -10.06 2.66
N PHE A 84 4.84 -10.03 3.84
CA PHE A 84 4.50 -11.26 4.58
C PHE A 84 3.40 -12.09 3.90
N ALA A 85 2.59 -11.48 3.04
CA ALA A 85 1.50 -12.15 2.32
C ALA A 85 1.89 -12.52 0.88
N GLN A 86 3.08 -12.17 0.42
CA GLN A 86 3.52 -12.51 -0.94
C GLN A 86 3.61 -14.03 -1.16
N SER A 87 4.12 -14.75 -0.17
CA SER A 87 4.18 -16.22 -0.23
C SER A 87 2.78 -16.81 -0.33
N LEU A 88 1.80 -16.29 0.42
CA LEU A 88 0.43 -16.75 0.34
C LEU A 88 -0.14 -16.59 -1.08
N VAL A 89 0.08 -15.43 -1.71
CA VAL A 89 -0.41 -15.17 -3.08
C VAL A 89 0.25 -16.09 -4.11
N ASP A 90 1.54 -16.37 -3.97
CA ASP A 90 2.24 -17.32 -4.85
C ASP A 90 1.59 -18.72 -4.75
N HIS A 91 1.33 -19.21 -3.53
CA HIS A 91 0.72 -20.54 -3.34
C HIS A 91 -0.77 -20.57 -3.74
N GLU A 92 -1.51 -19.48 -3.51
CA GLU A 92 -2.92 -19.38 -3.87
C GLU A 92 -3.13 -19.50 -5.39
N GLN A 93 -2.22 -18.97 -6.21
CA GLN A 93 -2.29 -19.09 -7.68
C GLN A 93 -2.15 -20.52 -8.19
N GLU A 94 -1.46 -21.38 -7.44
CA GLU A 94 -1.23 -22.79 -7.79
C GLU A 94 -2.20 -23.75 -7.07
N ALA A 95 -2.98 -23.25 -6.11
CA ALA A 95 -3.83 -24.06 -5.26
C ALA A 95 -5.04 -24.63 -6.01
N VAL A 96 -5.27 -25.94 -5.86
CA VAL A 96 -6.48 -26.60 -6.38
C VAL A 96 -7.69 -26.37 -5.46
N SER A 97 -7.44 -26.14 -4.17
CA SER A 97 -8.47 -25.92 -3.16
C SER A 97 -7.93 -25.08 -2.01
N LEU A 98 -8.78 -24.22 -1.44
CA LEU A 98 -8.49 -23.43 -0.23
C LEU A 98 -9.33 -23.95 0.94
N LEU A 99 -8.66 -24.30 2.03
CA LEU A 99 -9.27 -24.76 3.28
C LEU A 99 -8.80 -23.82 4.39
N SER A 100 -9.75 -23.27 5.15
CA SER A 100 -9.46 -22.43 6.32
C SER A 100 -10.01 -23.09 7.57
N TYR A 101 -9.26 -22.99 8.67
CA TYR A 101 -9.67 -23.48 9.97
C TYR A 101 -9.46 -22.38 11.00
N GLU A 102 -10.56 -21.97 11.64
CA GLU A 102 -10.59 -20.90 12.62
C GLU A 102 -11.07 -21.49 13.95
N THR A 103 -10.22 -21.49 14.99
CA THR A 103 -10.51 -22.18 16.26
C THR A 103 -11.60 -21.48 17.08
N GLN A 104 -11.63 -20.15 17.03
CA GLN A 104 -12.50 -19.34 17.90
C GLN A 104 -13.52 -18.51 17.12
N LEU A 105 -13.40 -18.46 15.80
CA LEU A 105 -14.19 -17.58 14.96
C LEU A 105 -14.79 -18.36 13.80
N VAL A 106 -15.92 -17.86 13.32
CA VAL A 106 -16.44 -18.27 12.01
C VAL A 106 -15.61 -17.56 10.93
N PRO A 107 -15.24 -18.22 9.82
CA PRO A 107 -14.51 -17.58 8.72
C PRO A 107 -15.19 -16.28 8.25
N GLY A 108 -14.39 -15.25 7.95
CA GLY A 108 -14.86 -13.89 7.68
C GLY A 108 -15.96 -13.78 6.62
N LEU A 109 -15.88 -14.59 5.55
CA LEU A 109 -16.88 -14.63 4.48
C LEU A 109 -18.27 -15.09 4.94
N LEU A 110 -18.37 -15.75 6.09
CA LEU A 110 -19.60 -16.24 6.70
C LEU A 110 -20.05 -15.38 7.90
N GLN A 111 -19.32 -14.33 8.25
CA GLN A 111 -19.68 -13.46 9.35
C GLN A 111 -20.75 -12.45 8.93
N THR A 112 -21.82 -12.32 9.72
CA THR A 112 -22.79 -11.24 9.57
C THR A 112 -22.27 -9.96 10.23
N LYS A 113 -22.84 -8.80 9.86
CA LYS A 113 -22.52 -7.51 10.50
C LYS A 113 -22.62 -7.57 12.03
N ASP A 114 -23.63 -8.27 12.55
CA ASP A 114 -23.87 -8.41 13.99
C ASP A 114 -22.83 -9.33 14.64
N TYR A 115 -22.42 -10.42 13.97
CA TYR A 115 -21.35 -11.28 14.44
C TYR A 115 -20.02 -10.51 14.54
N CYS A 116 -19.63 -9.79 13.49
CA CYS A 116 -18.40 -8.99 13.51
C CYS A 116 -18.41 -8.00 14.68
N ARG A 117 -19.53 -7.30 14.92
CA ARG A 117 -19.67 -6.38 16.06
C ARG A 117 -19.47 -7.10 17.39
N ALA A 118 -20.17 -8.21 17.61
CA ALA A 118 -20.02 -8.99 18.83
C ALA A 118 -18.57 -9.47 19.05
N THR A 119 -17.88 -9.93 18.00
CA THR A 119 -16.47 -10.30 18.07
C THR A 119 -15.58 -9.10 18.41
N PHE A 120 -15.79 -7.95 17.75
CA PHE A 120 -15.05 -6.73 18.02
C PHE A 120 -15.39 -6.07 19.35
N ASP A 121 -16.49 -6.42 19.99
CA ASP A 121 -16.88 -5.93 21.32
C ASP A 121 -16.47 -6.92 22.43
N SER A 122 -16.23 -8.19 22.08
CA SER A 122 -15.76 -9.22 23.01
C SER A 122 -14.32 -8.95 23.44
N ARG A 123 -14.15 -8.24 24.56
CA ARG A 123 -12.87 -7.94 25.20
C ARG A 123 -12.59 -8.95 26.31
N TYR A 124 -11.82 -9.98 26.00
CA TYR A 124 -11.30 -10.91 27.01
C TYR A 124 -9.81 -11.22 26.81
N PRO A 125 -8.95 -11.05 27.83
CA PRO A 125 -9.25 -10.43 29.13
C PRO A 125 -9.67 -8.96 28.98
N ALA A 126 -10.45 -8.45 29.95
CA ALA A 126 -10.82 -7.04 29.96
C ALA A 126 -9.54 -6.19 30.01
N LEU A 127 -9.41 -5.23 29.08
CA LEU A 127 -8.30 -4.30 29.11
C LEU A 127 -8.47 -3.43 30.37
N GLY A 128 -7.50 -3.50 31.28
CA GLY A 128 -7.44 -2.60 32.43
C GLY A 128 -7.44 -1.15 31.95
N THR A 129 -8.02 -0.25 32.75
CA THR A 129 -8.14 1.18 32.43
C THR A 129 -6.80 1.91 32.27
N GLU A 130 -5.67 1.21 32.45
CA GLU A 130 -4.31 1.75 32.44
C GLU A 130 -3.63 1.82 31.05
N HIS A 131 -4.24 1.26 29.99
CA HIS A 131 -3.58 1.15 28.67
C HIS A 131 -4.28 1.86 27.50
N SER A 132 -5.26 2.74 27.77
CA SER A 132 -5.87 3.57 26.71
C SER A 132 -5.09 4.85 26.37
N ALA A 133 -3.91 5.07 26.97
CA ALA A 133 -3.04 6.19 26.65
C ALA A 133 -1.84 5.74 25.80
N ALA A 134 -1.88 6.11 24.52
CA ALA A 134 -0.71 6.26 23.64
C ALA A 134 0.30 5.10 23.59
N ALA A 135 0.01 4.07 22.79
CA ALA A 135 1.06 3.27 22.18
C ALA A 135 1.70 4.09 21.04
N GLY A 136 2.52 5.07 21.43
CA GLY A 136 3.51 5.65 20.54
C GLY A 136 4.41 4.52 20.02
N ARG A 137 4.54 4.47 18.70
CA ARG A 137 5.51 3.64 17.99
C ARG A 137 6.88 3.84 18.63
N GLN A 138 7.41 2.81 19.29
CA GLN A 138 8.80 2.77 19.75
C GLN A 138 9.66 1.94 18.78
N PRO A 139 10.97 2.28 18.67
CA PRO A 139 11.79 2.17 17.46
C PRO A 139 12.24 0.75 17.07
#